data_AF-D9SH13-F1
#
_entry.id   AF-D9SH13-F1
#
_cell.length_a   1.000
_cell.length_b   1.000
_cell.length_c   1.000
_cell.angle_alpha   90.00
_cell.angle_beta   90.00
_cell.angle_gamma   90.00
#
_symmetry.space_group_name_H-M   'P 1'
#
loop_
_entity.id
_entity.type
_entity.pdbx_description
1 polymer ?
#
loop_
_entity_poly.entity_id
_entity_poly.type
_entity_poly.pdbx_seq_one_letter_code
_entity_poly.pdbx_strand_id
1 'polypeptide(L)'
;MNKVINSLSIGVLVSILCTGCSPQPAQNTKSEGVPFIMHCTEHLPEFSLGVNSHPSIEQQSALCSCIYNGLSEWTREVAEKLHQKKDAELTYFEQRAFPSGFGEAYQKCGGMNL
;
A
#
# COMPACT_ATOMS: atom_id res chain seq x y z
N MET A 1 69.98 17.81 -3.03
CA MET A 1 70.50 18.09 -4.39
C MET A 1 69.37 18.65 -5.22
N ASN A 2 69.59 19.81 -5.81
CA ASN A 2 68.64 20.60 -6.60
C ASN A 2 68.60 20.09 -8.06
N LYS A 3 67.42 20.15 -8.71
CA LYS A 3 67.15 20.81 -10.02
C LYS A 3 65.69 20.55 -10.44
N VAL A 4 64.80 21.57 -10.47
CA VAL A 4 64.59 22.61 -11.51
C VAL A 4 63.77 22.05 -12.70
N ILE A 5 62.44 22.19 -12.69
CA ILE A 5 61.58 23.20 -13.37
C ILE A 5 61.58 23.12 -14.91
N ASN A 6 60.42 22.83 -15.52
CA ASN A 6 59.78 23.63 -16.58
C ASN A 6 58.43 22.99 -16.97
N SER A 7 57.32 23.71 -16.79
CA SER A 7 56.65 24.53 -17.83
C SER A 7 55.83 23.62 -18.76
N LEU A 8 54.52 23.75 -18.92
CA LEU A 8 53.83 24.94 -19.41
C LEU A 8 52.31 24.70 -19.30
N SER A 9 51.57 25.76 -18.96
CA SER A 9 50.17 26.10 -19.22
C SER A 9 49.29 25.07 -19.97
N ILE A 10 48.04 24.83 -19.57
CA ILE A 10 46.88 25.63 -20.00
C ILE A 10 45.75 25.42 -18.99
N GLY A 11 45.20 26.52 -18.49
CA GLY A 11 44.03 26.53 -17.63
C GLY A 11 42.76 26.22 -18.43
N VAL A 12 41.86 25.47 -17.80
CA VAL A 12 40.44 25.51 -18.15
C VAL A 12 39.68 25.90 -16.90
N LEU A 13 39.34 27.19 -16.85
CA LEU A 13 38.31 27.76 -15.99
C LEU A 13 36.99 27.10 -16.34
N VAL A 14 36.47 26.25 -15.46
CA VAL A 14 35.07 25.79 -15.51
C VAL A 14 34.32 26.51 -14.39
N SER A 15 33.94 27.75 -14.67
CA SER A 15 33.00 28.53 -13.87
C SER A 15 31.58 28.12 -14.26
N ILE A 16 31.02 27.11 -13.59
CA ILE A 16 29.59 26.80 -13.72
C ILE A 16 28.81 27.75 -12.81
N LEU A 17 28.46 28.90 -13.39
CA LEU A 17 27.36 29.74 -12.92
C LEU A 17 26.05 29.02 -13.23
N CYS A 18 25.50 28.31 -12.24
CA CYS A 18 24.08 27.97 -12.21
C CYS A 18 23.42 28.71 -11.05
N THR A 19 23.28 30.03 -11.21
CA THR A 19 22.20 30.78 -10.56
C THR A 19 20.87 30.24 -11.08
N GLY A 20 20.07 29.63 -10.20
CA GLY A 20 18.71 29.23 -10.53
C GLY A 20 18.08 28.18 -9.62
N CYS A 21 18.15 28.32 -8.29
CA CYS A 21 17.15 27.67 -7.45
C CYS A 21 15.83 28.44 -7.61
N SER A 22 15.05 28.12 -8.64
CA SER A 22 13.63 28.45 -8.66
C SER A 22 12.96 27.66 -7.53
N PRO A 23 12.19 28.29 -6.62
CA PRO A 23 11.31 27.56 -5.74
C PRO A 23 10.34 26.76 -6.61
N GLN A 24 10.49 25.43 -6.64
CA GLN A 24 9.45 24.59 -7.21
C GLN A 24 8.16 24.90 -6.43
N PRO A 25 7.05 25.25 -7.10
CA PRO A 25 5.78 25.37 -6.41
C PRO A 25 5.55 24.05 -5.68
N ALA A 26 5.30 24.16 -4.37
CA ALA A 26 5.05 23.05 -3.49
C ALA A 26 4.19 22.02 -4.21
N GLN A 27 4.74 20.81 -4.35
CA GLN A 27 4.03 19.69 -4.92
C GLN A 27 2.67 19.62 -4.23
N ASN A 28 1.64 19.74 -5.07
CA ASN A 28 0.24 19.45 -4.80
C ASN A 28 0.15 18.43 -3.66
N THR A 29 -0.22 18.88 -2.47
CA THR A 29 -0.41 18.01 -1.30
C THR A 29 -1.48 17.02 -1.69
N LYS A 30 -1.06 15.84 -2.13
CA LYS A 30 -1.92 14.67 -2.28
C LYS A 30 -2.56 14.52 -0.92
N SER A 31 -3.83 14.90 -0.81
CA SER A 31 -4.60 14.77 0.42
C SER A 31 -4.42 13.34 0.90
N GLU A 32 -3.69 13.15 2.00
CA GLU A 32 -3.55 11.86 2.65
C GLU A 32 -4.90 11.53 3.28
N GLY A 33 -5.83 11.02 2.46
CA GLY A 33 -7.13 10.56 2.93
C GLY A 33 -6.95 9.35 3.85
N VAL A 34 -7.72 9.32 4.94
CA VAL A 34 -7.76 8.16 5.83
C VAL A 34 -8.60 7.07 5.15
N PRO A 35 -8.07 5.84 4.98
CA PRO A 35 -8.84 4.75 4.39
C PRO A 35 -10.04 4.38 5.27
N PHE A 36 -11.17 4.07 4.63
CA PHE A 36 -12.35 3.57 5.33
C PHE A 36 -12.09 2.13 5.82
N ILE A 37 -12.28 1.89 7.12
CA ILE A 37 -12.09 0.56 7.72
C ILE A 37 -13.41 -0.20 7.70
N MET A 38 -13.39 -1.40 7.13
CA MET A 38 -14.52 -2.30 7.04
C MET A 38 -14.59 -3.21 8.26
N HIS A 39 -15.77 -3.26 8.87
CA HIS A 39 -16.13 -4.21 9.90
C HIS A 39 -17.32 -5.03 9.40
N CYS A 40 -17.10 -6.32 9.15
CA CYS A 40 -18.13 -7.22 8.66
C CYS A 40 -18.82 -7.94 9.82
N THR A 41 -20.09 -8.31 9.62
CA THR A 41 -20.83 -9.15 10.59
C THR A 41 -20.44 -10.61 10.39
N GLU A 42 -20.20 -10.99 9.15
CA GLU A 42 -19.48 -12.19 8.77
C GLU A 42 -18.09 -12.17 9.40
N HIS A 43 -17.58 -13.32 9.85
CA HIS A 43 -16.32 -13.47 10.57
C HIS A 43 -15.08 -13.25 9.66
N LEU A 44 -15.06 -12.13 8.94
CA LEU A 44 -13.95 -11.65 8.15
C LEU A 44 -13.05 -10.78 9.04
N PRO A 45 -11.72 -10.77 8.78
CA PRO A 45 -10.84 -9.82 9.41
C PRO A 45 -11.19 -8.39 9.00
N GLU A 46 -10.73 -7.42 9.77
CA GLU A 46 -10.79 -6.01 9.38
C GLU A 46 -9.92 -5.78 8.13
N PHE A 47 -10.44 -4.98 7.20
CA PHE A 47 -9.72 -4.56 6.01
C PHE A 47 -10.07 -3.11 5.67
N SER A 48 -9.29 -2.49 4.80
CA SER A 48 -9.53 -1.11 4.35
C SER A 48 -10.08 -1.07 2.93
N LEU A 49 -10.89 -0.05 2.66
CA LEU A 49 -11.23 0.38 1.30
C LEU A 49 -10.30 1.52 0.87
N GLY A 50 -10.50 2.02 -0.36
CA GLY A 50 -9.75 3.16 -0.88
C GLY A 50 -9.86 4.40 0.02
N VAL A 51 -8.86 5.27 -0.04
CA VAL A 51 -8.75 6.50 0.79
C VAL A 51 -9.88 7.51 0.62
N ASN A 52 -10.70 7.37 -0.43
CA ASN A 52 -11.85 8.22 -0.71
C ASN A 52 -13.17 7.42 -0.73
N SER A 53 -13.13 6.17 -0.26
CA SER A 53 -14.28 5.28 -0.21
C SER A 53 -15.27 5.73 0.85
N HIS A 54 -16.55 5.78 0.48
CA HIS A 54 -17.65 6.14 1.36
C HIS A 54 -18.86 5.24 1.08
N PRO A 55 -18.76 3.93 1.39
CA PRO A 55 -19.80 2.99 1.04
C PRO A 55 -21.02 3.18 1.95
N SER A 56 -22.23 3.06 1.38
CA SER A 56 -23.46 2.94 2.16
C SER A 56 -23.44 1.67 3.02
N ILE A 57 -24.29 1.60 4.03
CA ILE A 57 -24.43 0.40 4.86
C ILE A 57 -24.82 -0.81 3.99
N GLU A 58 -25.67 -0.63 2.98
CA GLU A 58 -26.02 -1.72 2.07
C GLU A 58 -24.82 -2.16 1.23
N GLN A 59 -23.99 -1.24 0.75
CA GLN A 59 -22.76 -1.56 0.02
C GLN A 59 -21.75 -2.31 0.88
N GLN A 60 -21.62 -1.91 2.15
CA GLN A 60 -20.75 -2.59 3.10
C GLN A 60 -21.20 -4.03 3.33
N SER A 61 -22.49 -4.22 3.64
CA SER A 61 -23.09 -5.54 3.85
C SER A 61 -22.98 -6.42 2.61
N ALA A 62 -23.31 -5.88 1.42
CA ALA A 62 -23.18 -6.60 0.16
C ALA A 62 -21.73 -7.02 -0.13
N LEU A 63 -20.76 -6.15 0.15
CA LEU A 63 -19.34 -6.46 -0.02
C LEU A 63 -18.90 -7.58 0.93
N CYS A 64 -19.21 -7.46 2.22
CA CYS A 64 -18.85 -8.47 3.22
C CYS A 64 -19.45 -9.84 2.89
N SER A 65 -20.75 -9.88 2.59
CA SER A 65 -21.44 -11.10 2.17
C SER A 65 -20.85 -11.69 0.89
N CYS A 66 -20.54 -10.87 -0.11
CA CYS A 66 -19.92 -11.34 -1.34
C CYS A 66 -18.54 -11.96 -1.08
N ILE A 67 -17.68 -11.27 -0.33
CA ILE A 67 -16.33 -11.75 -0.01
C ILE A 67 -16.42 -13.07 0.71
N TYR A 68 -17.18 -13.13 1.82
CA TYR A 68 -17.33 -14.34 2.62
C TYR A 68 -17.83 -15.51 1.78
N ASN A 69 -18.84 -15.29 0.93
CA ASN A 69 -19.36 -16.33 0.04
C ASN A 69 -18.36 -16.77 -1.04
N GLY A 70 -17.48 -15.88 -1.48
CA GLY A 70 -16.42 -16.17 -2.46
C GLY A 70 -15.20 -16.90 -1.88
N LEU A 71 -15.03 -16.93 -0.56
CA LEU A 71 -13.93 -17.65 0.08
C LEU A 71 -14.14 -19.18 0.04
N SER A 72 -13.05 -19.91 -0.17
CA SER A 72 -13.03 -21.36 0.08
C SER A 72 -13.17 -21.65 1.57
N GLU A 73 -13.61 -22.87 1.92
CA GLU A 73 -13.75 -23.31 3.31
C GLU A 73 -12.48 -23.07 4.13
N TRP A 74 -11.32 -23.50 3.61
CA TRP A 74 -10.03 -23.25 4.25
C TRP A 74 -9.73 -21.75 4.46
N THR A 75 -10.07 -20.89 3.49
CA THR A 75 -9.82 -19.44 3.63
C THR A 75 -10.77 -18.81 4.66
N ARG A 76 -12.01 -19.33 4.79
CA ARG A 76 -12.95 -18.88 5.84
C ARG A 76 -12.45 -19.25 7.24
N GLU A 77 -11.88 -20.44 7.42
CA GLU A 77 -11.28 -20.82 8.70
C GLU A 77 -10.14 -19.90 9.12
N VAL A 78 -9.29 -19.49 8.16
CA VAL A 78 -8.23 -18.52 8.45
C VAL A 78 -8.80 -17.13 8.71
N ALA A 79 -9.81 -16.70 7.95
CA ALA A 79 -10.52 -15.43 8.18
C ALA A 79 -11.10 -15.36 9.60
N GLU A 80 -11.71 -16.45 10.07
CA GLU A 80 -12.25 -16.60 11.42
C GLU A 80 -11.17 -16.38 12.49
N LYS A 81 -10.03 -17.07 12.36
CA LYS A 81 -8.92 -16.92 13.31
C LYS A 81 -8.44 -15.47 13.36
N LEU A 82 -8.32 -14.82 12.21
CA LEU A 82 -7.91 -13.41 12.13
C LEU A 82 -8.98 -12.46 12.70
N HIS A 83 -10.26 -12.75 12.47
CA HIS A 83 -11.38 -12.01 13.06
C HIS A 83 -11.33 -12.08 14.60
N GLN A 84 -11.03 -13.25 15.14
CA GLN A 84 -10.85 -13.49 16.57
C GLN A 84 -9.50 -12.99 17.13
N LYS A 85 -8.67 -12.31 16.34
CA LYS A 85 -7.32 -11.82 16.71
C LYS A 85 -6.38 -12.94 17.19
N LYS A 86 -6.48 -14.13 16.58
CA LYS A 86 -5.69 -15.33 16.86
C LYS A 86 -4.54 -15.52 15.86
N ASP A 87 -3.87 -14.44 15.49
CA ASP A 87 -2.77 -14.45 14.50
C ASP A 87 -1.66 -15.45 14.85
N ALA A 88 -1.40 -15.66 16.15
CA ALA A 88 -0.41 -16.62 16.66
C ALA A 88 -0.77 -18.09 16.40
N GLU A 89 -2.04 -18.40 16.13
CA GLU A 89 -2.52 -19.75 15.80
C GLU A 89 -2.39 -20.07 14.31
N LEU A 90 -1.98 -19.11 13.48
CA LEU A 90 -1.77 -19.31 12.05
C LEU A 90 -0.39 -19.91 11.77
N THR A 91 -0.38 -20.98 10.99
CA THR A 91 0.83 -21.51 10.37
C THR A 91 1.43 -20.49 9.40
N TYR A 92 2.74 -20.64 9.14
CA TYR A 92 3.43 -19.82 8.13
C TYR A 92 2.74 -19.87 6.76
N PHE A 93 2.23 -21.05 6.38
CA PHE A 93 1.54 -21.23 5.11
C PHE A 93 0.21 -20.46 5.06
N GLU A 94 -0.61 -20.54 6.12
CA GLU A 94 -1.86 -19.78 6.22
C GLU A 94 -1.62 -18.27 6.11
N GLN A 95 -0.65 -17.74 6.86
CA GLN A 95 -0.31 -16.31 6.82
C GLN A 95 0.10 -15.83 5.42
N ARG A 96 0.78 -16.70 4.64
CA ARG A 96 1.30 -16.35 3.32
C ARG A 96 0.28 -16.53 2.21
N ALA A 97 -0.58 -17.53 2.29
CA ALA A 97 -1.56 -17.83 1.25
C ALA A 97 -2.88 -17.07 1.43
N PHE A 98 -3.29 -16.77 2.66
CA PHE A 98 -4.55 -16.07 2.96
C PHE A 98 -4.70 -14.74 2.22
N PRO A 99 -3.71 -13.82 2.19
CA PRO A 99 -3.86 -12.54 1.50
C PRO A 99 -4.17 -12.69 0.00
N SER A 100 -3.65 -13.75 -0.64
CA SER A 100 -3.94 -14.02 -2.05
C SER A 100 -5.38 -14.44 -2.26
N GLY A 101 -5.88 -15.41 -1.48
CA GLY A 101 -7.25 -15.90 -1.59
C GLY A 101 -8.28 -14.84 -1.20
N PHE A 102 -8.02 -14.12 -0.10
CA PHE A 102 -8.86 -13.00 0.32
C PHE A 102 -8.84 -11.86 -0.70
N GLY A 103 -7.67 -11.49 -1.19
CA GLY A 103 -7.51 -10.41 -2.18
C GLY A 103 -8.23 -10.70 -3.50
N GLU A 104 -8.21 -11.95 -3.97
CA GLU A 104 -8.96 -12.37 -5.16
C GLU A 104 -10.48 -12.22 -4.94
N ALA A 105 -11.01 -12.66 -3.80
CA ALA A 105 -12.43 -12.50 -3.48
C ALA A 105 -12.81 -11.02 -3.34
N TYR A 106 -11.98 -10.24 -2.62
CA TYR A 106 -12.14 -8.79 -2.47
C TYR A 106 -12.19 -8.06 -3.82
N GLN A 107 -11.29 -8.39 -4.74
CA GLN A 107 -11.27 -7.81 -6.09
C GLN A 107 -12.52 -8.22 -6.90
N LYS A 108 -12.90 -9.50 -6.89
CA LYS A 108 -14.09 -9.99 -7.60
C LYS A 108 -15.38 -9.35 -7.09
N CYS A 109 -15.46 -9.07 -5.80
CA CYS A 109 -16.60 -8.41 -5.16
C CYS A 109 -16.58 -6.88 -5.32
N GLY A 110 -15.60 -6.32 -6.03
CA GLY A 110 -15.55 -4.90 -6.35
C GLY A 110 -15.01 -4.00 -5.24
N GLY A 111 -14.35 -4.56 -4.22
CA GLY A 111 -13.82 -3.77 -3.09
C GLY A 111 -12.88 -2.63 -3.51
N MET A 112 -12.17 -2.79 -4.63
CA MET A 112 -11.28 -1.75 -5.19
C MET A 112 -12.02 -0.53 -5.76
N ASN A 113 -13.34 -0.62 -5.99
CA ASN A 113 -14.15 0.39 -6.67
C ASN A 113 -15.21 1.02 -5.76
N LEU A 114 -15.20 0.69 -4.47
CA LEU A 114 -16.09 1.24 -3.46
C LEU A 114 -15.44 2.41 -2.74
#